data_AF-A0A532DRQ9-F1
#
_entry.id   AF-A0A532DRQ9-F1
#
_cell.length_a   1.000
_cell.length_b   1.000
_cell.length_c   1.000
_cell.angle_alpha   90.00
_cell.angle_beta   90.00
_cell.angle_gamma   90.00
#
_symmetry.space_group_name_H-M   'P 1'
#
loop_
_entity.id
_entity.type
_entity.pdbx_description
1 polymer ?
#
loop_
_entity_poly.entity_id
_entity_poly.type
_entity_poly.pdbx_seq_one_letter_code
_entity_poly.pdbx_strand_id
1 'polypeptide(L)'
;MSKQPRTLRCSEQDRKTLEEWARSRTQEARLVERAKIIMYCVQGHSISDIARSLRVRPNTVIDWRRRFDREGVPGLADRPRSGKPRRYGAD
;
A
#
# COMPACT_ATOMS: atom_id res chain seq x y z
N MET A 1 -11.64 24.77 -1.28
CA MET A 1 -11.88 24.23 0.08
C MET A 1 -11.00 23.01 0.29
N SER A 2 -9.86 23.18 0.94
CA SER A 2 -8.91 22.09 1.18
C SER A 2 -9.47 21.18 2.27
N LYS A 3 -10.16 20.12 1.87
CA LYS A 3 -10.60 19.08 2.80
C LYS A 3 -9.32 18.39 3.28
N GLN A 4 -8.81 18.80 4.45
CA GLN A 4 -7.64 18.18 5.05
C GLN A 4 -7.90 16.67 5.11
N PRO A 5 -7.05 15.85 4.48
CA PRO A 5 -7.23 14.41 4.53
C PRO A 5 -6.99 14.01 5.99
N ARG A 6 -7.99 13.40 6.62
CA ARG A 6 -7.83 12.80 7.95
C ARG A 6 -6.62 11.86 7.88
N THR A 7 -5.58 12.14 8.66
CA THR A 7 -4.36 11.34 8.66
C THR A 7 -4.73 9.90 8.99
N LEU A 8 -4.30 8.94 8.16
CA LEU A 8 -4.46 7.52 8.48
C LEU A 8 -3.59 7.21 9.70
N ARG A 9 -4.20 6.64 10.74
CA ARG A 9 -3.42 6.12 11.88
C ARG A 9 -2.72 4.85 11.43
N CYS A 10 -1.43 4.76 11.71
CA CYS A 10 -0.55 3.68 11.30
C CYS A 10 0.45 3.46 12.44
N SER A 11 0.67 2.21 12.83
CA SER A 11 1.66 1.89 13.87
C SER A 11 3.08 2.09 13.32
N GLU A 12 4.07 2.28 14.19
CA GLU A 12 5.47 2.40 13.75
C GLU A 12 5.95 1.14 13.00
N GLN A 13 5.50 -0.03 13.44
CA GLN A 13 5.76 -1.29 12.75
C GLN A 13 5.20 -1.31 11.33
N ASP A 14 3.95 -0.88 11.17
CA ASP A 14 3.28 -0.80 9.87
C ASP A 14 4.00 0.19 8.94
N ARG A 15 4.41 1.34 9.48
CA ARG A 15 5.16 2.36 8.76
C ARG A 15 6.49 1.82 8.26
N LYS A 16 7.21 1.06 9.08
CA LYS A 16 8.49 0.45 8.72
C LYS A 16 8.31 -0.55 7.56
N THR A 17 7.31 -1.42 7.65
CA THR A 17 7.02 -2.38 6.58
C THR A 17 6.59 -1.71 5.28
N LEU A 18 5.76 -0.66 5.35
CA LEU A 18 5.40 0.15 4.17
C LEU A 18 6.62 0.79 3.52
N GLU A 19 7.57 1.28 4.31
CA GLU A 19 8.81 1.88 3.80
C GLU A 19 9.71 0.82 3.13
N GLU A 20 9.85 -0.36 3.73
CA GLU A 20 10.58 -1.49 3.15
C GLU A 20 9.98 -1.90 1.80
N TRP A 21 8.65 -2.02 1.73
CA TRP A 21 7.96 -2.37 0.49
C TRP A 21 8.06 -1.26 -0.56
N ALA A 22 7.93 0.01 -0.17
CA ALA A 22 8.04 1.15 -1.08
C ALA A 22 9.45 1.31 -1.69
N ARG A 23 10.50 0.88 -0.96
CA ARG A 23 11.90 0.90 -1.41
C ARG A 23 12.35 -0.37 -2.12
N SER A 24 11.64 -1.49 -1.94
CA SER A 24 12.03 -2.76 -2.53
C SER A 24 11.98 -2.72 -4.06
N ARG A 25 13.01 -3.29 -4.68
CA ARG A 25 13.13 -3.49 -6.13
C ARG A 25 12.80 -4.92 -6.57
N THR A 26 12.69 -5.84 -5.60
CA THR A 26 12.40 -7.26 -5.84
C THR A 26 10.93 -7.62 -5.62
N GLN A 27 10.20 -6.77 -4.89
CA GLN A 27 8.77 -6.93 -4.69
C GLN A 27 7.98 -6.62 -5.95
N GLU A 28 6.77 -7.16 -6.03
CA GLU A 28 5.84 -6.86 -7.13
C GLU A 28 5.62 -5.35 -7.26
N ALA A 29 5.73 -4.83 -8.48
CA ALA A 29 5.55 -3.39 -8.75
C ALA A 29 4.21 -2.85 -8.20
N ARG A 30 3.16 -3.68 -8.22
CA ARG A 30 1.84 -3.35 -7.65
C ARG A 30 1.88 -3.24 -6.12
N LEU A 31 2.62 -4.10 -5.43
CA LEU A 31 2.79 -4.02 -3.98
C LEU A 31 3.56 -2.76 -3.60
N VAL A 32 4.63 -2.45 -4.32
CA VAL A 32 5.41 -1.22 -4.16
C VAL A 32 4.53 0.02 -4.36
N GLU A 33 3.68 0.03 -5.40
CA GLU A 33 2.72 1.11 -5.67
C GLU A 33 1.70 1.26 -4.53
N ARG A 34 1.07 0.17 -4.09
CA ARG A 34 0.11 0.15 -2.96
C ARG A 34 0.75 0.67 -1.67
N ALA A 35 1.99 0.27 -1.38
CA ALA A 35 2.74 0.73 -0.22
C ALA A 35 2.99 2.25 -0.27
N LYS A 36 3.39 2.77 -1.45
CA LYS A 36 3.55 4.22 -1.66
C LYS A 36 2.25 4.99 -1.47
N ILE A 37 1.12 4.48 -1.97
CA ILE A 37 -0.20 5.09 -1.79
C ILE A 37 -0.50 5.31 -0.29
N ILE A 38 -0.35 4.26 0.53
CA ILE A 38 -0.65 4.35 1.96
C ILE A 38 0.38 5.21 2.69
N MET A 39 1.66 5.11 2.33
CA MET A 39 2.70 5.95 2.90
C MET A 39 2.39 7.44 2.72
N TYR A 40 1.93 7.88 1.54
CA TYR A 40 1.50 9.26 1.35
C TYR A 40 0.20 9.61 2.10
N CYS A 41 -0.74 8.67 2.23
CA CYS A 41 -1.95 8.89 3.02
C CYS A 41 -1.65 9.09 4.52
N VAL A 42 -0.66 8.36 5.06
CA VAL A 42 -0.19 8.49 6.45
C VAL A 42 0.57 9.80 6.65
N GLN A 43 1.27 10.30 5.63
CA GLN A 43 1.91 11.62 5.63
C GLN A 43 0.90 12.78 5.51
N GLY A 44 -0.39 12.51 5.27
CA GLY A 44 -1.42 13.55 5.17
C GLY A 44 -1.54 14.18 3.78
N HIS A 45 -1.05 13.53 2.72
CA HIS A 45 -1.30 13.99 1.36
C HIS A 45 -2.76 13.78 0.93
N SER A 46 -3.26 14.67 0.07
CA SER A 46 -4.60 14.56 -0.48
C SER A 46 -4.69 13.40 -1.48
N ILE A 47 -5.85 12.75 -1.57
CA ILE A 47 -6.09 11.64 -2.51
C ILE A 47 -5.76 12.07 -3.96
N SER A 48 -6.12 13.31 -4.32
CA SER A 48 -5.89 13.87 -5.66
C SER A 48 -4.40 14.05 -5.97
N ASP A 49 -3.61 14.51 -4.99
CA ASP A 49 -2.17 14.68 -5.17
C ASP A 49 -1.45 13.34 -5.26
N ILE A 50 -1.85 12.37 -4.44
CA ILE A 50 -1.32 10.99 -4.50
C ILE A 50 -1.63 10.37 -5.86
N ALA A 51 -2.88 10.49 -6.32
CA ALA A 51 -3.32 9.98 -7.60
C ALA A 51 -2.51 10.58 -8.76
N ARG A 52 -2.27 11.90 -8.73
CA ARG A 52 -1.43 12.58 -9.73
C ARG A 52 0.03 12.13 -9.67
N SER A 53 0.61 12.05 -8.47
CA SER A 53 2.01 11.69 -8.26
C SER A 53 2.32 10.25 -8.70
N LEU A 54 1.38 9.33 -8.46
CA LEU A 54 1.55 7.91 -8.78
C LEU A 54 0.89 7.51 -10.12
N ARG A 55 0.25 8.46 -10.82
CA ARG A 55 -0.50 8.23 -12.07
C ARG A 55 -1.57 7.14 -11.94
N VAL A 56 -2.20 7.04 -10.77
CA VAL A 56 -3.31 6.13 -10.49
C VAL A 56 -4.64 6.87 -10.43
N ARG A 57 -5.75 6.14 -10.45
CA ARG A 57 -7.08 6.75 -10.28
C ARG A 57 -7.31 7.11 -8.81
N PRO A 58 -7.96 8.25 -8.48
CA PRO A 58 -8.34 8.60 -7.12
C PRO A 58 -9.13 7.49 -6.39
N ASN A 59 -9.98 6.77 -7.13
CA ASN A 59 -10.76 5.66 -6.58
C ASN A 59 -9.86 4.51 -6.09
N THR A 60 -8.77 4.22 -6.80
CA THR A 60 -7.77 3.23 -6.39
C THR A 60 -7.13 3.60 -5.05
N VAL A 61 -6.80 4.87 -4.85
CA VAL A 61 -6.27 5.38 -3.58
C VAL A 61 -7.29 5.20 -2.45
N ILE A 62 -8.56 5.51 -2.71
CA ILE A 62 -9.65 5.35 -1.73
C ILE A 62 -9.82 3.88 -1.33
N ASP A 63 -9.82 2.97 -2.29
CA ASP A 63 -9.98 1.54 -2.04
C ASP A 63 -8.83 0.98 -1.20
N TRP A 64 -7.58 1.29 -1.54
CA TRP A 64 -6.42 0.85 -0.75
C TRP A 64 -6.43 1.46 0.64
N ARG A 65 -6.78 2.73 0.77
CA ARG A 65 -6.94 3.40 2.06
C ARG A 65 -7.97 2.69 2.94
N ARG A 66 -9.15 2.37 2.39
CA ARG A 66 -10.21 1.62 3.11
C ARG A 66 -9.74 0.22 3.50
N ARG A 67 -8.99 -0.44 2.62
CA ARG A 67 -8.48 -1.77 2.87
C ARG A 67 -7.43 -1.79 3.97
N PHE A 68 -6.51 -0.83 3.96
CA PHE A 68 -5.54 -0.63 5.02
C PHE A 68 -6.20 -0.32 6.37
N ASP A 69 -7.25 0.50 6.38
CA ASP A 69 -8.01 0.81 7.61
C ASP A 69 -8.66 -0.44 8.24
N ARG A 70 -9.00 -1.45 7.42
CA ARG A 70 -9.62 -2.70 7.86
C ARG A 70 -8.64 -3.83 8.18
N GLU A 71 -7.66 -4.03 7.31
CA GLU A 71 -6.76 -5.19 7.33
C GLU A 71 -5.31 -4.80 7.68
N GLY A 72 -4.98 -3.51 7.74
CA GLY A 72 -3.61 -3.03 7.94
C GLY A 72 -2.68 -3.33 6.75
N VAL A 73 -1.38 -3.39 7.03
CA VAL A 73 -0.33 -3.77 6.07
C VAL A 73 -0.61 -5.11 5.35
N PRO A 74 -1.04 -6.21 6.01
CA PRO A 74 -1.28 -7.47 5.31
C PRO A 74 -2.43 -7.39 4.28
N GLY A 75 -3.32 -6.39 4.39
CA GLY A 75 -4.35 -6.12 3.37
C GLY A 75 -3.82 -5.56 2.05
N LEU A 76 -2.59 -5.03 2.03
CA LEU A 76 -1.97 -4.47 0.82
C LEU A 76 -1.17 -5.50 0.03
N ALA A 77 -0.67 -6.52 0.72
CA ALA A 77 -0.10 -7.70 0.08
C ALA A 77 -1.14 -8.32 -0.87
N ASP A 78 -0.68 -8.89 -1.98
CA ASP A 78 -1.57 -9.73 -2.76
C ASP A 78 -1.98 -10.89 -1.85
N ARG A 79 -3.30 -11.10 -1.66
CA ARG A 79 -3.75 -12.33 -1.03
C ARG A 79 -3.16 -13.43 -1.91
N PRO A 80 -2.55 -14.48 -1.34
CA PRO A 80 -2.17 -15.60 -2.16
C PRO A 80 -3.44 -16.01 -2.91
N ARG A 81 -3.47 -15.80 -4.23
CA ARG A 81 -4.20 -16.75 -5.05
C ARG A 81 -3.70 -18.09 -4.52
N SER A 82 -4.59 -18.96 -4.06
CA SER A 82 -4.26 -20.36 -3.80
C SER A 82 -3.79 -21.00 -5.11
N GLY A 83 -2.61 -20.59 -5.57
CA GLY A 83 -1.79 -21.24 -6.56
C GLY A 83 -0.89 -22.15 -5.77
N LYS A 84 -1.08 -23.45 -5.99
CA LYS A 84 -0.36 -24.59 -5.41
C LYS A 84 1.08 -24.25 -4.98
N PRO A 85 1.51 -24.61 -3.76
CA PRO A 85 2.86 -24.31 -3.29
C PRO A 85 3.90 -24.89 -4.26
N ARG A 86 4.79 -24.02 -4.75
CA ARG A 86 6.00 -24.44 -5.47
C ARG A 86 6.92 -25.11 -4.45
N ARG A 87 6.87 -26.43 -4.39
CA ARG A 87 7.92 -27.24 -3.78
C ARG A 87 9.14 -27.10 -4.68
N TYR A 88 10.07 -26.21 -4.33
CA TYR A 88 11.44 -26.40 -4.76
C TYR A 88 11.97 -27.55 -3.90
N GLY A 89 12.02 -28.74 -4.50
CA GLY A 89 12.84 -29.82 -3.97
C GLY A 89 14.28 -29.34 -3.98
N ALA A 90 14.96 -29.56 -2.87
CA ALA A 90 16.40 -29.48 -2.79
C ALA A 90 17.03 -30.44 -3.81
N ASP A 91 18.02 -29.95 -4.55
CA ASP A 91 19.22 -30.69 -4.91
C ASP A 91 20.39 -29.68 -4.87
#